data_AF-A0A0S2EP64-F1
#
_entry.id   AF-A0A0S2EP64-F1
#
_cell.length_a   1.000
_cell.length_b   1.000
_cell.length_c   1.000
_cell.angle_alpha   90.00
_cell.angle_beta   90.00
_cell.angle_gamma   90.00
#
_symmetry.space_group_name_H-M   'P 1'
#
loop_
_entity.id
_entity.type
_entity.pdbx_description
1 polymer ?
#
loop_
_entity_poly.entity_id
_entity_poly.type
_entity_poly.pdbx_seq_one_letter_code
_entity_poly.pdbx_strand_id
1 'polypeptide(L)' 'MIVVFPTPVLARLEHLERSEGIPPSEVVIQAVDIYSHLDADERHRMGMFAMGIVVDRHRRLQGDRR' A
#
# COMPACT_ATOMS: atom_id res chain seq x y z
N MET A 1 -18.88 6.82 9.11
CA MET A 1 -18.31 7.05 7.76
C MET A 1 -18.17 5.69 7.10
N ILE A 2 -18.73 5.50 5.90
CA ILE A 2 -18.57 4.24 5.14
C ILE A 2 -17.57 4.54 4.02
N VAL A 3 -16.49 3.79 3.96
CA VAL A 3 -15.50 3.85 2.86
C VAL A 3 -15.62 2.57 2.06
N VAL A 4 -15.88 2.70 0.76
CA VAL A 4 -16.04 1.56 -0.14
C VAL A 4 -14.79 1.47 -1.02
N PHE A 5 -14.18 0.29 -1.06
CA PHE A 5 -13.01 0.02 -1.89
C PHE A 5 -13.35 -0.90 -3.06
N PRO A 6 -12.64 -0.78 -4.19
CA PRO A 6 -12.68 -1.79 -5.24
C PRO A 6 -12.29 -3.17 -4.70
N THR A 7 -12.92 -4.24 -5.21
CA THR A 7 -12.68 -5.63 -4.77
C THR A 7 -11.20 -6.02 -4.68
N PRO A 8 -10.31 -5.66 -5.63
CA PRO A 8 -8.90 -6.00 -5.53
C PRO A 8 -8.18 -5.35 -4.35
N VAL A 9 -8.60 -4.16 -3.94
CA VAL A 9 -8.04 -3.44 -2.79
C VAL A 9 -8.52 -4.08 -1.49
N LEU A 10 -9.82 -4.42 -1.44
CA LEU A 10 -10.42 -5.08 -0.29
C LEU A 10 -9.73 -6.43 -0.01
N ALA A 11 -9.52 -7.24 -1.05
CA ALA A 11 -8.81 -8.53 -0.94
C ALA A 11 -7.37 -8.37 -0.43
N ARG A 12 -6.69 -7.26 -0.75
CA ARG A 12 -5.34 -6.96 -0.23
C ARG A 12 -5.38 -6.59 1.25
N LEU A 13 -6.35 -5.77 1.66
CA LEU A 13 -6.54 -5.40 3.06
C LEU A 13 -6.87 -6.63 3.93
N GLU A 14 -7.77 -7.51 3.46
CA GLU A 14 -8.09 -8.78 4.14
C GLU A 14 -6.89 -9.75 4.18
N HIS A 15 -6.01 -9.70 3.18
CA HIS A 15 -4.78 -10.47 3.21
C HIS A 15 -3.83 -9.95 4.29
N LEU A 16 -3.62 -8.63 4.37
CA LEU A 16 -2.78 -7.99 5.38
C LEU A 16 -3.26 -8.32 6.80
N GLU A 17 -4.57 -8.27 7.04
CA GLU A 17 -5.13 -8.65 8.35
C GLU A 17 -4.81 -10.10 8.71
N ARG A 18 -4.94 -11.03 7.75
CA ARG A 18 -4.63 -12.45 7.97
C ARG A 18 -3.14 -12.73 8.14
N SER A 19 -2.26 -12.00 7.44
CA SER A 19 -0.82 -12.24 7.48
C SER A 19 -0.10 -11.50 8.60
N GLU A 20 -0.57 -10.32 8.98
CA GLU A 20 0.12 -9.40 9.89
C GLU A 20 -0.70 -9.14 11.17
N GLY A 21 -1.97 -9.54 11.22
CA GLY A 21 -2.85 -9.30 12.37
C GLY A 21 -3.32 -7.85 12.48
N ILE A 22 -3.15 -7.05 11.43
CA ILE A 22 -3.47 -5.61 11.41
C ILE A 22 -4.85 -5.40 10.78
N PRO A 23 -5.84 -4.83 11.49
CA PRO A 23 -7.15 -4.57 10.95
C PRO A 23 -7.10 -3.62 9.73
N PRO A 24 -7.93 -3.83 8.68
CA PRO A 24 -8.01 -2.94 7.52
C PRO A 24 -8.24 -1.47 7.87
N SER A 25 -9.04 -1.21 8.92
CA SER A 25 -9.32 0.14 9.41
C SER A 25 -8.08 0.85 9.91
N GLU A 26 -7.19 0.16 10.64
CA GLU A 26 -5.95 0.74 11.16
C GLU A 26 -5.02 1.13 10.02
N VAL A 27 -4.85 0.26 9.01
CA VAL A 27 -4.06 0.54 7.82
C VAL A 27 -4.56 1.79 7.10
N VAL A 28 -5.88 1.89 6.91
CA VAL A 28 -6.49 3.04 6.23
C VAL A 28 -6.33 4.33 7.04
N ILE A 29 -6.54 4.28 8.36
CA ILE A 29 -6.38 5.44 9.24
C ILE A 29 -4.93 5.93 9.21
N GLN A 30 -3.96 5.04 9.38
CA GLN A 30 -2.54 5.38 9.32
C GLN A 30 -2.15 5.98 7.96
N ALA A 31 -2.62 5.37 6.87
CA ALA A 31 -2.33 5.87 5.53
C ALA A 31 -2.90 7.28 5.30
N VAL A 32 -4.15 7.53 5.75
CA VAL A 32 -4.79 8.84 5.65
C VAL A 32 -4.08 9.86 6.52
N ASP A 33 -3.73 9.50 7.76
CA ASP A 33 -3.03 10.37 8.70
C ASP A 33 -1.69 10.84 8.11
N ILE A 34 -0.84 9.91 7.66
CA ILE A 34 0.44 10.23 7.02
C ILE A 34 0.22 11.08 5.77
N TYR A 35 -0.68 10.68 4.88
CA TYR A 35 -0.91 11.39 3.62
C TYR A 35 -1.38 12.84 3.84
N SER A 36 -2.13 13.08 4.92
CA SER A 36 -2.68 14.39 5.26
C SER A 36 -1.62 15.41 5.69
N HIS A 37 -0.48 14.96 6.24
CA HIS A 37 0.64 15.80 6.67
C HIS A 37 1.60 16.20 5.54
N LEU A 38 1.47 15.58 4.36
CA LEU A 38 2.36 15.83 3.23
C LEU A 38 1.81 16.90 2.30
N ASP A 39 2.70 17.70 1.71
CA ASP A 39 2.37 18.58 0.59
C ASP A 39 2.25 17.81 -0.75
N ALA A 40 1.92 18.53 -1.83
CA ALA A 40 1.71 17.92 -3.15
C ALA A 40 2.98 17.25 -3.71
N ASP A 41 4.14 17.86 -3.53
CA ASP A 41 5.41 17.35 -4.05
C ASP A 41 5.89 16.15 -3.21
N GLU A 42 5.68 16.21 -1.91
CA GLU A 42 5.96 15.12 -0.97
C GLU A 42 5.11 13.89 -1.26
N ARG A 43 3.81 14.06 -1.50
CA ARG A 43 2.91 12.97 -1.90
C ARG A 43 3.36 12.33 -3.21
N HIS A 44 3.78 13.15 -4.18
CA HIS A 44 4.30 12.65 -5.46
C HIS A 44 5.58 11.82 -5.26
N ARG A 45 6.55 12.35 -4.49
CA ARG A 45 7.79 11.64 -4.16
C ARG A 45 7.54 10.32 -3.43
N MET A 46 6.63 10.32 -2.46
CA MET A 46 6.24 9.12 -1.73
C MET A 46 5.66 8.05 -2.67
N GLY A 47 4.77 8.44 -3.59
CA GLY A 47 4.21 7.53 -4.59
C GLY A 47 5.27 6.93 -5.50
N MET A 48 6.19 7.75 -6.01
CA MET A 48 7.31 7.29 -6.83
C MET A 48 8.22 6.31 -6.08
N PHE A 49 8.54 6.59 -4.82
CA PHE A 49 9.35 5.71 -3.99
C PHE A 49 8.67 4.36 -3.74
N ALA A 50 7.38 4.37 -3.38
CA ALA A 50 6.60 3.16 -3.16
C ALA A 50 6.52 2.29 -4.43
N MET A 51 6.30 2.91 -5.59
CA MET A 51 6.33 2.20 -6.88
C MET A 51 7.71 1.58 -7.17
N GLY A 52 8.79 2.31 -6.87
CA GLY A 52 10.16 1.80 -7.01
C GLY A 52 10.39 0.50 -6.24
N ILE A 53 9.94 0.43 -4.99
CA ILE A 53 10.03 -0.79 -4.16
C ILE A 53 9.27 -1.95 -4.80
N VAL A 54 8.05 -1.70 -5.29
CA VAL A 54 7.20 -2.74 -5.89
C VAL A 54 7.83 -3.27 -7.19
N VAL A 55 8.31 -2.37 -8.05
CA VAL A 55 8.95 -2.75 -9.32
C VAL A 55 10.23 -3.54 -9.07
N ASP A 56 11.08 -3.10 -8.14
CA ASP A 56 12.31 -3.81 -7.80
C ASP A 56 12.02 -5.22 -7.25
N ARG A 57 11.03 -5.35 -6.35
CA ARG A 57 10.59 -6.66 -5.85
C ARG A 57 10.11 -7.57 -6.98
N HIS A 58 9.32 -7.05 -7.92
CA HIS A 58 8.87 -7.81 -9.08
C HIS A 58 10.02 -8.26 -9.98
N ARG A 59 11.02 -7.40 -10.19
CA ARG A 59 12.22 -7.74 -10.99
C ARG A 59 13.01 -8.89 -10.36
N ARG A 60 13.25 -8.84 -9.05
CA ARG A 60 13.98 -9.91 -8.33
C ARG A 60 13.27 -11.26 -8.44
N LEU A 61 11.95 -11.28 -8.23
CA LEU A 61 11.13 -12.51 -8.34
C LEU A 61 11.08 -13.09 -9.77
N GLN A 62 11.31 -12.27 -10.80
CA GLN A 62 11.39 -12.73 -12.20
C GLN A 62 12.82 -13.14 -12.59
N GLY A 63 13.84 -12.52 -12.00
CA GLY A 63 15.25 -12.83 -12.22
C GLY A 63 15.66 -14.19 -11.64
N ASP A 64 15.13 -14.57 -10.47
CA ASP A 64 15.38 -15.86 -9.80
C ASP A 64 14.70 -17.07 -10.49
N ARG A 65 13.99 -16.87 -11.61
CA ARG A 65 13.31 -17.93 -12.38
C ARG A 65 14.06 -18.39 -13.63
N ARG A 66 15.33 -18.01 -13.79
CA ARG A 66 16.22 -18.46 -14.89
C ARG A 66 17.40 -19.23 -14.33
#